data_AF-A0A356Z4D1-F1
#
_entry.id   AF-A0A356Z4D1-F1
#
_cell.length_a   1.000
_cell.length_b   1.000
_cell.length_c   1.000
_cell.angle_alpha   90.00
_cell.angle_beta   90.00
_cell.angle_gamma   90.00
#
_symmetry.space_group_name_H-M   'P 1'
#
loop_
_entity.id
_entity.type
_entity.pdbx_description
1 polymer ?
#
loop_
_entity_poly.entity_id
_entity_poly.type
_entity_poly.pdbx_seq_one_letter_code
_entity_poly.pdbx_strand_id
1 'polypeptide(L)' 'MTINIISILEELNEMMSKVREKANQVPSFTEEASYYKGQTDALMLAWEVVFKKAYVKDELEGSGLYE' A
#
# COMPACT_ATOMS: atom_id res chain seq x y z
N MET A 1 20.68 6.96 -3.64
CA MET A 1 19.34 7.08 -4.25
C MET A 1 18.36 7.36 -3.13
N THR A 2 17.80 8.57 -3.09
CA THR A 2 16.70 8.86 -2.17
C THR A 2 15.44 8.30 -2.79
N ILE A 3 14.89 7.23 -2.21
CA ILE A 3 13.61 6.70 -2.68
C ILE A 3 12.53 7.69 -2.24
N ASN A 4 11.82 8.28 -3.19
CA ASN A 4 10.71 9.18 -2.90
C ASN A 4 9.53 8.36 -2.38
N ILE A 5 9.14 8.59 -1.13
CA ILE A 5 8.04 7.89 -0.46
C ILE A 5 6.73 8.05 -1.25
N ILE A 6 6.50 9.22 -1.87
CA ILE A 6 5.32 9.46 -2.70
C ILE A 6 5.28 8.46 -3.86
N SER A 7 6.41 8.24 -4.53
CA SER A 7 6.50 7.29 -5.65
C SER A 7 6.24 5.85 -5.20
N ILE A 8 6.70 5.44 -4.01
CA ILE A 8 6.37 4.11 -3.46
C ILE A 8 4.86 3.97 -3.22
N LEU A 9 4.23 5.00 -2.65
CA LEU A 9 2.79 4.97 -2.36
C LEU A 9 1.96 4.95 -3.66
N GLU A 10 2.40 5.67 -4.69
CA GLU A 10 1.81 5.64 -6.04
C GLU A 10 1.93 4.26 -6.68
N GLU A 11 3.11 3.64 -6.64
CA GLU A 11 3.34 2.29 -7.17
C GLU A 11 2.45 1.24 -6.47
N LEU A 12 2.37 1.30 -5.13
CA LEU A 12 1.49 0.40 -4.36
C LEU A 12 0.01 0.60 -4.73
N ASN A 13 -0.42 1.85 -4.96
CA ASN A 13 -1.77 2.15 -5.39
C ASN A 13 -2.08 1.65 -6.81
N GLU A 14 -1.12 1.76 -7.73
CA GLU A 14 -1.25 1.21 -9.08
C GLU A 14 -1.35 -0.33 -9.05
N MET A 15 -0.53 -0.99 -8.22
CA MET A 15 -0.61 -2.44 -8.03
C MET A 15 -1.96 -2.87 -7.45
N MET A 16 -2.47 -2.17 -6.44
CA MET A 16 -3.80 -2.43 -5.88
C MET A 16 -4.90 -2.30 -6.94
N SER A 17 -4.82 -1.27 -7.78
CA SER A 17 -5.79 -1.04 -8.85
C SER A 17 -5.81 -2.20 -9.86
N LYS A 18 -4.63 -2.67 -10.29
CA LYS A 18 -4.50 -3.82 -11.20
C LYS A 18 -5.04 -5.12 -10.60
N VAL A 19 -4.75 -5.37 -9.32
CA VAL A 19 -5.28 -6.57 -8.63
C VAL A 19 -6.80 -6.49 -8.50
N ARG A 20 -7.34 -5.30 -8.21
CA ARG A 20 -8.79 -5.08 -8.11
C ARG A 20 -9.50 -5.27 -9.45
N GLU A 21 -8.92 -4.80 -10.54
CA GLU A 21 -9.44 -5.03 -11.89
C GLU A 21 -9.53 -6.54 -12.19
N LYS A 22 -8.48 -7.30 -11.87
CA LYS A 22 -8.51 -8.77 -12.00
C LYS A 22 -9.56 -9.41 -11.10
N ALA A 23 -9.69 -8.98 -9.85
CA ALA A 23 -10.71 -9.47 -8.93
C ALA A 23 -12.13 -9.27 -9.47
N ASN A 24 -12.39 -8.16 -10.16
CA ASN A 24 -13.69 -7.86 -10.77
C ASN A 24 -14.00 -8.70 -12.03
N GLN A 25 -12.98 -9.30 -12.65
CA GLN A 25 -13.14 -10.16 -13.82
C GLN A 25 -13.48 -11.61 -13.46
N VAL A 26 -13.25 -12.02 -12.20
CA VAL A 26 -13.58 -13.36 -11.72
C VAL A 26 -14.85 -13.37 -10.85
N PRO A 27 -15.67 -14.43 -10.92
CA PRO A 27 -16.81 -14.57 -10.03
C PRO A 27 -16.40 -14.63 -8.56
N SER A 28 -17.08 -13.87 -7.71
CA SER A 28 -16.70 -13.64 -6.30
C SER A 28 -16.65 -14.89 -5.41
N PHE A 29 -17.30 -15.99 -5.82
CA PHE A 29 -17.32 -17.26 -5.10
C PHE A 29 -16.13 -18.17 -5.42
N THR A 30 -15.23 -17.76 -6.31
CA THR A 30 -14.09 -18.57 -6.72
C THR A 30 -12.90 -18.43 -5.76
N GLU A 31 -12.05 -19.46 -5.73
CA GLU A 31 -10.76 -19.39 -5.04
C GLU A 31 -9.87 -18.28 -5.63
N GLU A 32 -9.98 -18.03 -6.93
CA GLU A 32 -9.24 -16.96 -7.61
C GLU A 32 -9.67 -15.56 -7.15
N ALA A 33 -10.98 -15.32 -6.98
CA ALA A 33 -11.47 -14.08 -6.38
C ALA A 33 -10.98 -13.90 -4.93
N SER A 34 -10.95 -14.99 -4.17
CA SER A 34 -10.41 -14.98 -2.80
C SER A 34 -8.90 -14.67 -2.77
N TYR A 35 -8.15 -15.18 -3.74
CA TYR A 35 -6.73 -14.89 -3.92
C TYR A 35 -6.48 -13.42 -4.23
N TYR A 36 -7.19 -12.82 -5.19
CA TYR A 36 -7.03 -11.39 -5.50
C TYR A 36 -7.47 -10.47 -4.36
N LYS A 37 -8.50 -10.87 -3.60
CA LYS A 37 -8.88 -10.17 -2.38
C LYS A 37 -7.72 -10.17 -1.37
N GLY A 38 -7.14 -11.34 -1.08
CA GLY A 38 -6.00 -11.47 -0.17
C GLY A 38 -4.77 -10.67 -0.63
N GLN A 39 -4.50 -10.62 -1.94
CA GLN A 39 -3.45 -9.76 -2.49
C GLN A 39 -3.73 -8.27 -2.27
N THR A 40 -4.96 -7.84 -2.50
CA THR A 40 -5.36 -6.44 -2.30
C THR A 40 -5.21 -6.04 -0.82
N ASP A 41 -5.65 -6.90 0.09
CA ASP A 41 -5.52 -6.69 1.54
C ASP A 41 -4.04 -6.58 1.95
N ALA A 42 -3.17 -7.44 1.41
CA ALA A 42 -1.73 -7.38 1.67
C ALA A 42 -1.07 -6.09 1.15
N LEU A 43 -1.46 -5.64 -0.05
CA LEU A 43 -0.97 -4.38 -0.62
C LEU A 43 -1.45 -3.16 0.18
N MET A 44 -2.68 -3.18 0.69
CA MET A 44 -3.19 -2.13 1.58
C MET A 44 -2.39 -2.06 2.88
N LEU A 45 -2.09 -3.21 3.50
CA LEU A 45 -1.25 -3.26 4.69
C LEU A 45 0.16 -2.71 4.42
N ALA A 46 0.76 -3.05 3.28
CA ALA A 46 2.06 -2.50 2.88
C ALA A 46 2.00 -0.97 2.71
N TRP A 47 0.96 -0.46 2.05
CA TRP A 47 0.72 0.96 1.88
C TRP A 47 0.59 1.67 3.23
N GLU A 48 -0.20 1.14 4.17
CA GLU A 48 -0.34 1.71 5.51
C GLU A 48 0.97 1.75 6.29
N VAL A 49 1.80 0.70 6.20
CA VAL A 49 3.08 0.63 6.89
C VAL A 49 4.04 1.69 6.34
N VAL A 50 4.11 1.84 5.02
CA VAL A 50 4.96 2.86 4.38
C VAL A 50 4.46 4.26 4.75
N PHE A 51 3.15 4.50 4.66
CA PHE A 51 2.54 5.78 5.01
C PHE A 51 2.80 6.15 6.48
N LYS A 52 2.55 5.23 7.42
CA LYS A 52 2.80 5.45 8.86
C LYS A 52 4.27 5.74 9.14
N LYS A 53 5.20 5.00 8.53
CA LYS A 53 6.64 5.24 8.71
C LYS A 53 7.08 6.59 8.15
N ALA A 54 6.49 7.03 7.05
CA ALA A 54 6.75 8.35 6.48
C ALA A 54 6.24 9.46 7.41
N TYR A 55 4.98 9.36 7.85
CA TYR A 55 4.34 10.39 8.65
C TYR A 55 4.89 10.49 10.08
N VAL A 56 5.18 9.35 10.73
CA VAL A 56 5.80 9.34 12.07
C VAL A 56 7.22 9.90 12.01
N LYS A 57 7.96 9.68 10.92
CA LYS A 57 9.28 10.30 10.73
C LYS A 57 9.14 11.82 10.63
N ASP A 58 8.18 12.33 9.87
CA ASP A 58 7.94 13.78 9.74
C ASP A 58 7.47 14.42 11.06
N GLU A 59 6.64 13.74 11.85
CA GLU A 59 6.23 14.24 13.18
C GLU A 59 7.39 14.27 14.19
N LEU A 60 8.31 13.30 14.13
CA LEU A 60 9.48 13.22 15.01
C LEU A 60 10.58 14.21 14.59
N GLU A 61 10.76 14.46 13.30
CA GLU A 61 11.69 15.49 12.79
C GLU A 61 11.14 16.92 12.98
N GLY A 62 9.82 17.12 12.89
CA GLY A 62 9.17 18.41 13.11
C GLY A 62 8.97 18.81 14.58
N SER A 63 9.07 17.86 15.52
CA SER A 63 8.90 18.10 16.96
C SER A 63 10.19 18.45 17.70
N GLY A 64 11.35 18.44 17.03
CA GLY A 64 12.65 18.73 17.67
C GLY A 64 13.07 17.69 18.72
N LEU A 65 12.47 16.49 18.73
CA LEU A 65 12.77 15.41 19.68
C LEU A 65 13.88 14.46 19.17
N TYR A 66 14.45 14.74 18.00
CA TYR A 66 15.68 14.15 17.48
C TYR A 66 16.78 15.22 17.38
N GLU A 67 17.22 15.71 18.55
CA GLU A 67 18.59 16.19 18.76
C GLU A 67 19.32 15.25 19.71
#